data_AF-U6F766-F1
#
_entry.id   AF-U6F766-F1
#
_cell.length_a   1.000
_cell.length_b   1.000
_cell.length_c   1.000
_cell.angle_alpha   90.00
_cell.angle_beta   90.00
_cell.angle_gamma   90.00
#
_symmetry.space_group_name_H-M   'P 1'
#
loop_
_entity.id
_entity.type
_entity.pdbx_description
1 polymer ?
#
loop_
_entity_poly.entity_id
_entity_poly.type
_entity_poly.pdbx_seq_one_letter_code
_entity_poly.pdbx_strand_id
1 'polypeptide(L)'
;MKALHSNILMLMDNIINKIAANIHAFSVSDRAFTRCRKLNAVDLIKLILNMGAGSLNMEIFHAFSDMNLRMTASAFEQQKAKLKLECFK
;
A
#
# COMPACT_ATOMS: atom_id res chain seq x y z
N MET A 1 -24.20 -9.13 10.94
CA MET A 1 -23.42 -8.20 10.07
C MET A 1 -21.94 -8.12 10.42
N LYS A 2 -21.50 -8.11 11.70
CA LYS A 2 -20.07 -8.08 12.06
C LYS A 2 -19.22 -9.23 11.44
N ALA A 3 -19.75 -10.45 11.42
CA ALA A 3 -19.07 -11.60 10.81
C ALA A 3 -18.85 -11.43 9.29
N LEU A 4 -19.85 -10.92 8.56
CA LEU A 4 -19.74 -10.65 7.12
C LEU A 4 -18.70 -9.56 6.83
N HIS A 5 -18.70 -8.46 7.61
CA HIS A 5 -17.73 -7.38 7.48
C HIS A 5 -16.29 -7.86 7.76
N SER A 6 -16.11 -8.67 8.81
CA SER A 6 -14.82 -9.30 9.11
C SER A 6 -14.32 -10.17 7.96
N ASN A 7 -15.23 -10.91 7.29
CA ASN A 7 -14.88 -11.75 6.15
C ASN A 7 -14.45 -10.91 4.93
N ILE A 8 -15.05 -9.75 4.69
CA ILE A 8 -14.70 -8.87 3.57
C ILE A 8 -13.33 -8.22 3.78
N LEU A 9 -13.07 -7.69 4.98
CA LEU A 9 -11.75 -7.10 5.28
C LEU A 9 -10.64 -8.14 5.21
N MET A 10 -10.88 -9.36 5.72
CA MET A 10 -9.94 -10.47 5.57
C MET A 10 -9.72 -10.85 4.11
N LEU A 11 -10.78 -10.86 3.29
CA LEU A 11 -10.66 -11.14 1.86
C LEU A 11 -9.82 -10.08 1.16
N MET A 12 -10.04 -8.80 1.45
CA MET A 12 -9.24 -7.69 0.91
C MET A 12 -7.76 -7.83 1.30
N ASP A 13 -7.47 -8.08 2.58
CA ASP A 13 -6.10 -8.30 3.05
C ASP A 13 -5.44 -9.50 2.37
N ASN A 14 -6.18 -10.59 2.17
CA ASN A 14 -5.68 -11.76 1.44
C ASN A 14 -5.37 -11.44 -0.03
N ILE A 15 -6.20 -10.64 -0.69
CA ILE A 15 -5.97 -10.21 -2.08
C ILE A 15 -4.71 -9.34 -2.14
N ILE A 16 -4.58 -8.35 -1.26
CA ILE A 16 -3.41 -7.47 -1.21
C ILE A 16 -2.13 -8.27 -0.95
N ASN A 17 -2.16 -9.24 -0.03
CA ASN A 17 -1.02 -10.11 0.25
C ASN A 17 -0.63 -10.98 -0.96
N LYS A 18 -1.62 -11.50 -1.72
CA LYS A 18 -1.35 -12.24 -2.96
C LYS A 18 -0.72 -11.37 -4.05
N ILE A 19 -1.17 -10.12 -4.17
CA ILE A 19 -0.57 -9.14 -5.08
C ILE A 19 0.87 -8.84 -4.65
N ALA A 20 1.10 -8.57 -3.36
CA ALA A 20 2.43 -8.27 -2.84
C ALA A 20 3.41 -9.44 -2.97
N ALA A 21 2.94 -10.69 -2.81
CA ALA A 21 3.76 -11.89 -3.08
C ALA A 21 4.19 -12.00 -4.55
N ASN A 22 3.40 -11.43 -5.47
CA ASN A 22 3.67 -11.39 -6.91
C ASN A 22 3.99 -9.98 -7.42
N ILE A 23 4.54 -9.11 -6.56
CA ILE A 23 4.68 -7.68 -6.84
C ILE A 23 5.50 -7.36 -8.09
N HIS A 24 6.39 -8.26 -8.52
CA HIS A 24 7.19 -8.13 -9.74
C HIS A 24 6.30 -8.01 -10.99
N ALA A 25 5.20 -8.76 -11.06
CA ALA A 25 4.24 -8.68 -12.17
C ALA A 25 3.57 -7.29 -12.24
N PHE A 26 3.38 -6.66 -11.09
CA PHE A 26 2.74 -5.36 -10.92
C PHE A 26 3.73 -4.21 -10.75
N SER A 27 5.03 -4.44 -10.99
CA SER A 27 6.06 -3.42 -10.85
C SER A 27 6.64 -2.99 -12.19
N VAL A 28 7.10 -1.74 -12.27
CA VAL A 28 7.79 -1.19 -13.45
C VAL A 28 9.18 -1.80 -13.66
N SER A 29 9.74 -2.45 -12.64
CA SER A 29 11.05 -3.11 -12.69
C SER A 29 11.08 -4.33 -11.76
N ASP A 30 11.77 -5.40 -12.16
CA ASP A 30 11.96 -6.61 -11.34
C ASP A 30 12.74 -6.36 -10.04
N ARG A 31 13.46 -5.23 -9.96
CA ARG A 31 14.19 -4.83 -8.76
C ARG A 31 13.36 -3.97 -7.81
N ALA A 32 12.14 -3.59 -8.20
CA ALA A 32 11.24 -2.84 -7.33
C ALA A 32 10.90 -3.65 -6.07
N PHE A 33 10.71 -2.96 -4.95
CA PHE A 33 10.33 -3.56 -3.66
C PHE A 33 11.25 -4.66 -3.09
N THR A 34 12.42 -4.92 -3.70
CA THR A 34 13.40 -5.91 -3.21
C THR A 34 14.18 -5.47 -1.97
N ARG A 35 14.22 -4.16 -1.68
CA ARG A 35 14.93 -3.59 -0.53
C ARG A 35 13.95 -3.32 0.62
N CYS A 36 14.40 -3.58 1.85
CA CYS A 36 13.65 -3.24 3.05
C CYS A 36 13.55 -1.70 3.21
N ARG A 37 12.41 -1.11 2.84
CA ARG A 37 12.10 0.31 2.98
C ARG A 37 10.95 0.48 3.97
N LYS A 38 10.80 1.67 4.55
CA LYS A 38 9.71 1.99 5.50
C LYS A 38 8.30 1.72 4.94
N LEU A 39 8.12 1.92 3.64
CA LEU A 39 6.87 1.62 2.94
C LEU A 39 7.08 0.37 2.07
N ASN A 40 6.55 -0.77 2.51
CA ASN A 40 6.53 -2.00 1.74
C ASN A 40 5.32 -2.02 0.77
N ALA A 41 5.24 -3.05 -0.09
CA ALA A 41 4.19 -3.14 -1.11
C ALA A 41 2.78 -3.29 -0.51
N VAL A 42 2.64 -4.07 0.57
CA VAL A 42 1.35 -4.28 1.25
C VAL A 42 0.84 -2.94 1.80
N ASP A 43 1.68 -2.24 2.55
CA ASP A 43 1.33 -0.97 3.19
C ASP A 43 1.09 0.13 2.16
N LEU A 44 1.84 0.14 1.04
CA LEU A 44 1.60 1.07 -0.07
C LEU A 44 0.21 0.87 -0.68
N ILE A 45 -0.16 -0.37 -0.99
CA ILE A 45 -1.46 -0.70 -1.59
C ILE A 45 -2.59 -0.37 -0.61
N LYS A 46 -2.44 -0.77 0.67
CA LYS A 46 -3.42 -0.44 1.72
C LYS A 46 -3.58 1.06 1.88
N LEU A 47 -2.48 1.83 1.88
CA LEU A 47 -2.55 3.28 1.97
C LEU A 47 -3.32 3.85 0.78
N ILE A 48 -2.96 3.48 -0.47
CA ILE A 48 -3.64 3.98 -1.69
C ILE A 48 -5.14 3.70 -1.65
N LEU A 49 -5.55 2.48 -1.28
CA LEU A 49 -6.97 2.10 -1.23
C LEU A 49 -7.76 2.81 -0.13
N ASN A 50 -7.09 3.23 0.94
CA ASN A 50 -7.73 3.95 2.06
C ASN A 50 -7.62 5.48 1.93
N MET A 51 -6.92 6.01 0.91
CA MET A 51 -6.81 7.46 0.73
C MET A 51 -8.19 8.08 0.48
N GLY A 52 -8.47 9.15 1.21
CA GLY A 52 -9.65 9.99 1.01
C GLY A 52 -9.36 11.21 0.14
N ALA A 53 -10.03 12.32 0.48
CA ALA A 53 -9.86 13.62 -0.18
C ALA A 53 -8.86 14.54 0.55
N GLY A 54 -8.09 14.01 1.52
CA GLY A 54 -7.11 14.77 2.29
C GLY A 54 -5.82 15.02 1.51
N SER A 55 -4.97 15.89 2.06
CA SER A 55 -3.60 16.04 1.55
C SER A 55 -2.80 14.77 1.80
N LEU A 56 -1.86 14.43 0.92
CA LEU A 56 -1.03 13.23 1.07
C LEU A 56 -0.33 13.13 2.44
N ASN A 57 0.13 14.25 3.00
CA ASN A 57 0.72 14.27 4.34
C ASN A 57 -0.28 13.89 5.43
N MET A 58 -1.54 14.35 5.30
CA MET A 58 -2.62 14.00 6.22
C MET A 58 -2.99 12.51 6.10
N GLU A 59 -3.10 11.99 4.88
CA GLU A 59 -3.38 10.57 4.63
C GLU A 59 -2.29 9.66 5.23
N ILE A 60 -1.01 10.00 5.03
CA ILE A 60 0.12 9.27 5.65
C ILE A 60 0.07 9.38 7.17
N PHE A 61 -0.25 10.56 7.72
CA PHE A 61 -0.39 10.76 9.16
C PHE A 61 -1.48 9.87 9.77
N HIS A 62 -2.61 9.71 9.09
CA HIS A 62 -3.71 8.86 9.54
C HIS A 62 -3.40 7.37 9.41
N ALA A 63 -2.73 6.96 8.33
CA ALA A 63 -2.40 5.55 8.10
C ALA A 63 -1.30 5.02 9.03
N PHE A 64 -0.37 5.88 9.48
CA PHE A 64 0.74 5.48 10.34
C PHE A 64 0.74 6.30 11.64
N SER A 65 0.12 5.76 12.69
CA SER A 65 0.07 6.40 14.01
C SER A 65 1.45 6.55 14.64
N ASP A 66 2.35 5.57 14.46
CA ASP A 66 3.74 5.66 14.88
C ASP A 66 4.56 6.55 13.93
N MET A 67 5.13 7.61 14.48
CA MET A 67 5.99 8.55 13.75
C MET A 67 7.22 7.88 13.13
N ASN A 68 7.75 6.82 13.75
CA ASN A 68 8.93 6.10 13.23
C ASN A 68 8.64 5.36 11.93
N LEU A 69 7.38 4.95 11.71
CA LEU A 69 6.93 4.24 10.51
C LEU A 69 6.54 5.20 9.38
N ARG A 70 6.28 6.49 9.69
CA ARG A 70 5.93 7.49 8.68
C ARG A 70 7.05 7.72 7.67
N MET A 71 6.62 7.94 6.43
CA MET A 71 7.47 8.40 5.33
C MET A 71 7.03 9.80 4.88
N THR A 72 7.91 10.49 4.17
CA THR A 72 7.55 11.77 3.55
C THR A 72 6.61 11.53 2.35
N ALA A 73 5.82 12.53 1.99
CA ALA A 73 5.04 12.51 0.75
C ALA A 73 5.89 12.18 -0.50
N SER A 74 7.12 12.71 -0.58
CA SER A 74 8.05 12.41 -1.67
C SER A 74 8.49 10.95 -1.69
N ALA A 75 8.77 10.35 -0.53
CA ALA A 75 9.11 8.93 -0.43
C ALA A 75 7.93 8.03 -0.79
N PHE A 76 6.69 8.46 -0.46
CA PHE A 76 5.48 7.79 -0.93
C PHE A 76 5.38 7.82 -2.45
N GLU A 77 5.46 9.00 -3.10
CA GLU A 77 5.33 9.10 -4.56
C GLU A 77 6.42 8.30 -5.29
N GLN A 78 7.64 8.27 -4.76
CA GLN A 78 8.71 7.42 -5.30
C GLN A 78 8.42 5.92 -5.18
N GLN A 79 7.70 5.46 -4.16
CA GLN A 79 7.29 4.06 -4.04
C GLN A 79 6.10 3.76 -4.94
N LYS A 80 5.11 4.66 -4.97
CA LYS A 80 3.94 4.59 -5.86
C LYS A 80 4.35 4.52 -7.33
N ALA A 81 5.33 5.31 -7.76
CA ALA A 81 5.85 5.31 -9.13
C ALA A 81 6.46 3.98 -9.57
N LYS A 82 6.75 3.05 -8.64
CA LYS A 82 7.22 1.71 -8.97
C LYS A 82 6.10 0.75 -9.32
N LEU A 83 4.86 1.08 -8.94
CA LEU A 83 3.69 0.25 -9.10
C LEU A 83 3.01 0.54 -10.43
N LYS A 84 2.64 -0.51 -11.16
CA LYS A 84 1.84 -0.42 -12.37
C LYS A 84 0.36 -0.29 -12.02
N LEU A 85 -0.42 0.37 -12.89
CA LEU A 85 -1.86 0.57 -12.67
C LEU A 85 -2.64 -0.75 -12.64
N GLU A 86 -2.13 -1.79 -13.31
CA GLU A 86 -2.65 -3.17 -13.29
C GLU A 86 -2.81 -3.74 -11.88
N CYS A 87 -2.11 -3.21 -10.89
CA CYS A 87 -2.29 -3.58 -9.48
C CYS A 87 -3.71 -3.32 -8.94
N PHE A 88 -4.47 -2.41 -9.57
CA PHE A 88 -5.79 -1.96 -9.11
C PHE A 88 -6.94 -2.26 -10.08
N LYS A 89 -6.68 -3.09 -11.11
CA LYS A 89 -7.70 -3.59 -12.02
C LYS A 89 -8.35 -4.85 -11.45
#